data_AF-A0A959PHY6-F1
#
_entry.id   AF-A0A959PHY6-F1
#
_cell.length_a   1.000
_cell.length_b   1.000
_cell.length_c   1.000
_cell.angle_alpha   90.00
_cell.angle_beta   90.00
_cell.angle_gamma   90.00
#
_symmetry.space_group_name_H-M   'P 1'
#
loop_
_entity.id
_entity.type
_entity.pdbx_description
1 polymer ?
#
loop_
_entity_poly.entity_id
_entity_poly.type
_entity_poly.pdbx_seq_one_letter_code
_entity_poly.pdbx_strand_id
1 'polypeptide(L)'
;MTTILYAEFLKDKRQYNFAQAFWKRLFDRFSEKYNLKFSGYINEYQSSGKKEYDGNPIFSAIFLKMNRAVRIIQGPPENDEIDISAWVDEITLKEGMPPAKELVIDLVLSKESKSIASNLIELWLADQLDPQLIDSYLSEESLESIPD
;
A
#
# COMPACT_ATOMS: atom_id res chain seq x y z
N MET A 1 3.12 -21.17 -6.53
CA MET A 1 4.22 -20.36 -7.08
C MET A 1 3.62 -19.06 -7.54
N THR A 2 4.00 -18.00 -6.86
CA THR A 2 3.50 -16.64 -7.05
C THR A 2 4.34 -15.93 -8.11
N THR A 3 3.74 -15.05 -8.93
CA THR A 3 4.51 -14.26 -9.91
C THR A 3 5.01 -12.96 -9.26
N ILE A 4 6.26 -12.96 -8.78
CA ILE A 4 6.88 -11.78 -8.16
C ILE A 4 7.12 -10.67 -9.20
N LEU A 5 6.82 -9.44 -8.80
CA LEU A 5 7.00 -8.22 -9.58
C LEU A 5 8.10 -7.37 -8.93
N TYR A 6 9.04 -6.88 -9.74
CA TYR A 6 10.13 -6.02 -9.27
C TYR A 6 11.00 -6.65 -8.15
N ALA A 7 11.31 -7.96 -8.27
CA ALA A 7 12.04 -8.73 -7.25
C ALA A 7 13.35 -8.06 -6.76
N GLU A 8 14.02 -7.30 -7.62
CA GLU A 8 15.30 -6.66 -7.31
C GLU A 8 15.14 -5.16 -7.05
N PHE A 9 13.96 -4.67 -6.63
CA PHE A 9 13.70 -3.24 -6.46
C PHE A 9 14.66 -2.55 -5.47
N LEU A 10 15.17 -3.24 -4.45
CA LEU A 10 16.19 -2.69 -3.53
C LEU A 10 17.59 -2.58 -4.16
N LYS A 11 17.86 -3.34 -5.23
CA LYS A 11 19.17 -3.37 -5.89
C LYS A 11 19.18 -2.63 -7.23
N ASP A 12 18.04 -2.53 -7.91
CA ASP A 12 17.86 -1.78 -9.18
C ASP A 12 16.87 -0.61 -8.99
N LYS A 13 17.42 0.61 -9.00
CA LYS A 13 16.64 1.85 -8.90
C LYS A 13 15.52 1.97 -9.94
N ARG A 14 15.66 1.35 -11.12
CA ARG A 14 14.59 1.36 -12.13
C ARG A 14 13.40 0.54 -11.66
N GLN A 15 13.66 -0.64 -11.09
CA GLN A 15 12.61 -1.48 -10.51
C GLN A 15 11.94 -0.80 -9.32
N TYR A 16 12.72 -0.12 -8.46
CA TYR A 16 12.18 0.72 -7.39
C TYR A 16 11.20 1.77 -7.92
N ASN A 17 11.63 2.54 -8.92
CA ASN A 17 10.79 3.58 -9.52
C ASN A 17 9.55 2.98 -10.21
N PHE A 18 9.66 1.79 -10.81
CA PHE A 18 8.50 1.10 -11.37
C PHE A 18 7.51 0.62 -10.31
N ALA A 19 7.99 0.13 -9.15
CA ALA A 19 7.14 -0.21 -8.02
C ALA A 19 6.40 1.03 -7.48
N GLN A 20 7.08 2.15 -7.28
CA GLN A 20 6.43 3.40 -6.87
C GLN A 20 5.41 3.90 -7.89
N ALA A 21 5.76 3.89 -9.18
CA ALA A 21 4.87 4.31 -10.25
C ALA A 21 3.67 3.36 -10.41
N PHE A 22 3.83 2.07 -10.09
CA PHE A 22 2.73 1.12 -10.03
C PHE A 22 1.71 1.54 -8.96
N TRP A 23 2.15 1.76 -7.72
CA TRP A 23 1.27 2.18 -6.63
C TRP A 23 0.62 3.53 -6.90
N LYS A 24 1.39 4.52 -7.37
CA LYS A 24 0.83 5.83 -7.73
C LYS A 24 -0.30 5.69 -8.76
N ARG A 25 -0.10 4.90 -9.83
CA ARG A 25 -1.14 4.68 -10.86
C ARG A 25 -2.38 3.98 -10.31
N LEU A 26 -2.22 3.05 -9.36
CA LEU A 26 -3.36 2.43 -8.67
C LEU A 26 -4.18 3.48 -7.91
N PHE A 27 -3.51 4.33 -7.13
CA PHE A 27 -4.17 5.38 -6.36
C PHE A 27 -4.77 6.49 -7.25
N ASP A 28 -4.12 6.84 -8.37
CA ASP A 28 -4.67 7.77 -9.35
C ASP A 28 -6.04 7.24 -9.87
N ARG A 29 -6.14 5.93 -10.18
CA ARG A 29 -7.42 5.32 -10.58
C ARG A 29 -8.49 5.38 -9.49
N PHE A 30 -8.14 5.12 -8.23
CA PHE A 30 -9.09 5.27 -7.12
C PHE A 30 -9.50 6.73 -6.91
N SER A 31 -8.56 7.65 -7.05
CA SER A 31 -8.81 9.09 -7.00
C SER A 31 -9.85 9.52 -8.03
N GLU A 32 -9.72 9.03 -9.27
CA GLU A 32 -10.67 9.28 -10.36
C GLU A 32 -12.02 8.60 -10.08
N LYS A 33 -12.03 7.30 -9.78
CA LYS A 33 -13.24 6.50 -9.55
C LYS A 33 -14.14 7.06 -8.45
N TYR A 34 -13.53 7.49 -7.34
CA TYR A 34 -14.26 7.98 -6.16
C TYR A 34 -14.28 9.51 -6.05
N ASN A 35 -13.76 10.23 -7.05
CA ASN A 35 -13.62 11.70 -7.02
C ASN A 35 -12.92 12.20 -5.74
N LEU A 36 -11.88 11.49 -5.34
CA LEU A 36 -11.06 11.77 -4.18
C LEU A 36 -9.81 12.56 -4.59
N LYS A 37 -9.13 13.16 -3.62
CA LYS A 37 -7.79 13.74 -3.78
C LYS A 37 -6.90 13.18 -2.70
N PHE A 38 -5.69 12.77 -3.08
CA PHE A 38 -4.66 12.32 -2.16
C PHE A 38 -3.34 13.07 -2.34
N SER A 39 -2.51 13.02 -1.31
CA SER A 39 -1.12 13.48 -1.33
C SER A 39 -0.26 12.49 -0.54
N GLY A 40 1.05 12.46 -0.80
CA GLY A 40 1.98 11.79 0.10
C GLY A 40 2.07 12.54 1.43
N TYR A 41 2.23 11.82 2.55
CA TYR A 41 2.39 12.41 3.89
C TYR A 41 3.66 11.98 4.61
N ILE A 42 4.34 10.93 4.12
CA ILE A 42 5.66 10.53 4.61
C ILE A 42 6.71 11.08 3.65
N ASN A 43 7.75 11.70 4.22
CA ASN A 43 8.88 12.21 3.45
C ASN A 43 9.87 11.06 3.17
N GLU A 44 10.03 10.69 1.91
CA GLU A 44 10.96 9.62 1.47
C GLU A 44 12.43 10.10 1.40
N TYR A 45 12.72 11.31 1.86
CA TYR A 45 14.05 11.91 1.82
C TYR A 45 14.63 12.05 3.23
N GLN A 46 15.88 11.64 3.38
CA GLN A 46 16.68 11.89 4.57
C GLN A 46 16.87 13.38 4.81
N SER A 47 17.27 13.74 6.03
CA SER A 47 17.71 15.11 6.39
C SER A 47 18.84 15.62 5.48
N SER A 48 19.59 14.72 4.82
CA SER A 48 20.64 15.04 3.84
C SER A 48 20.09 15.38 2.43
N GLY A 49 18.79 15.25 2.19
CA GLY A 49 18.15 15.41 0.88
C GLY A 49 18.29 14.20 -0.04
N LYS A 50 18.91 13.11 0.43
CA LYS A 50 19.02 11.85 -0.31
C LYS A 50 17.75 11.02 -0.11
N LYS A 51 17.19 10.51 -1.21
CA LYS A 51 16.06 9.58 -1.19
C LYS A 51 16.45 8.24 -0.57
N GLU A 52 15.60 7.72 0.31
CA GLU A 52 15.71 6.36 0.86
C GLU A 52 15.11 5.35 -0.11
N TYR A 53 15.78 4.22 -0.28
CA TYR A 53 15.40 3.15 -1.22
C TYR A 53 15.29 1.82 -0.47
N ASP A 54 14.58 1.82 0.66
CA ASP A 54 14.43 0.66 1.56
C ASP A 54 13.06 -0.01 1.48
N GLY A 55 12.08 0.65 0.85
CA GLY A 55 10.72 0.12 0.69
C GLY A 55 9.80 0.39 1.87
N ASN A 56 10.24 1.17 2.87
CA ASN A 56 9.46 1.50 4.05
C ASN A 56 9.34 3.02 4.28
N PRO A 57 8.31 3.67 3.69
CA PRO A 57 7.35 3.11 2.75
C PRO A 57 7.82 3.16 1.30
N ILE A 58 7.37 2.22 0.47
CA ILE A 58 7.48 2.33 -0.99
C ILE A 58 6.49 3.37 -1.53
N PHE A 59 5.37 3.56 -0.82
CA PHE A 59 4.32 4.50 -1.18
C PHE A 59 3.49 4.91 0.03
N SER A 60 3.07 6.18 0.08
CA SER A 60 2.13 6.68 1.09
C SER A 60 1.11 7.63 0.45
N ALA A 61 -0.14 7.56 0.91
CA ALA A 61 -1.20 8.45 0.48
C ALA A 61 -2.15 8.81 1.64
N ILE A 62 -2.50 10.08 1.75
CA ILE A 62 -3.53 10.56 2.67
C ILE A 62 -4.68 11.23 1.91
N PHE A 63 -5.89 10.91 2.31
CA PHE A 63 -7.15 11.45 1.82
C PHE A 63 -7.78 12.33 2.90
N LEU A 64 -7.36 13.60 2.98
CA LEU A 64 -7.74 14.52 4.07
C LEU A 64 -9.25 14.65 4.27
N LYS A 65 -10.04 14.63 3.18
CA LYS A 65 -11.51 14.70 3.27
C LYS A 65 -12.15 13.51 4.00
N MET A 66 -11.48 12.37 3.98
CA MET A 66 -11.94 11.13 4.59
C MET A 66 -11.29 10.86 5.95
N ASN A 67 -10.29 11.66 6.33
CA ASN A 67 -9.43 11.40 7.48
C ASN A 67 -8.82 9.98 7.47
N ARG A 68 -8.42 9.51 6.28
CA ARG A 68 -7.85 8.18 6.03
C ARG A 68 -6.52 8.27 5.31
N ALA A 69 -5.59 7.41 5.68
CA ALA A 69 -4.31 7.22 5.02
C ALA A 69 -4.11 5.75 4.62
N VAL A 70 -3.20 5.54 3.68
CA VAL A 70 -2.68 4.23 3.32
C VAL A 70 -1.16 4.31 3.24
N ARG A 71 -0.49 3.34 3.85
CA ARG A 71 0.95 3.12 3.78
C ARG A 71 1.23 1.76 3.15
N ILE A 72 2.05 1.74 2.10
CA ILE A 72 2.56 0.50 1.52
C ILE A 72 4.02 0.35 1.93
N ILE A 73 4.31 -0.71 2.67
CA ILE A 73 5.64 -1.23 2.92
C ILE A 73 5.84 -2.37 1.92
N GLN A 74 6.99 -2.39 1.25
CA GLN A 74 7.33 -3.43 0.30
C GLN A 74 8.67 -4.04 0.67
N GLY A 75 8.68 -5.32 1.00
CA GLY A 75 9.87 -6.12 1.27
C GLY A 75 10.43 -6.81 0.02
N PRO A 76 11.71 -7.22 0.03
CA PRO A 76 12.27 -8.11 -0.98
C PRO A 76 11.67 -9.53 -0.83
N PRO A 77 11.53 -10.29 -1.93
CA PRO A 77 11.09 -11.68 -1.84
C PRO A 77 12.12 -12.53 -1.09
N GLU A 78 11.68 -13.28 -0.08
CA GLU A 78 12.48 -14.33 0.55
C GLU A 78 12.25 -15.71 -0.09
N ASN A 79 11.06 -15.93 -0.62
CA ASN A 79 10.62 -17.13 -1.33
C ASN A 79 9.58 -16.78 -2.42
N ASP A 80 9.04 -17.79 -3.10
CA ASP A 80 8.02 -17.64 -4.15
C ASP A 80 6.57 -17.82 -3.62
N GLU A 81 6.36 -17.61 -2.33
CA GLU A 81 5.05 -17.67 -1.67
C GLU A 81 4.39 -16.27 -1.66
N ILE A 82 3.10 -16.22 -1.32
CA ILE A 82 2.42 -14.95 -1.12
C ILE A 82 2.82 -14.42 0.25
N ASP A 83 3.41 -13.24 0.27
CA ASP A 83 3.74 -12.53 1.51
C ASP A 83 2.99 -11.19 1.53
N ILE A 84 2.02 -11.09 2.44
CA ILE A 84 1.22 -9.90 2.69
C ILE A 84 0.67 -9.92 4.11
N SER A 85 0.71 -8.76 4.76
CA SER A 85 0.11 -8.47 6.05
C SER A 85 -0.52 -7.08 6.00
N ALA A 86 -1.58 -6.86 6.77
CA ALA A 86 -2.21 -5.55 6.86
C ALA A 86 -2.79 -5.30 8.24
N TRP A 87 -2.82 -4.05 8.66
CA TRP A 87 -3.43 -3.63 9.92
C TRP A 87 -3.84 -2.15 9.86
N VAL A 88 -4.66 -1.73 10.82
CA VAL A 88 -5.04 -0.33 10.98
C VAL A 88 -4.22 0.31 12.10
N ASP A 89 -3.60 1.43 11.79
CA ASP A 89 -2.86 2.28 12.72
C ASP A 89 -3.52 3.68 12.80
N GLU A 90 -2.94 4.55 13.62
CA GLU A 90 -3.33 5.96 13.73
C GLU A 90 -2.12 6.87 13.55
N ILE A 91 -2.27 7.86 12.68
CA ILE A 91 -1.22 8.85 12.41
C ILE A 91 -1.64 10.23 12.90
N THR A 92 -0.69 10.89 13.57
CA THR A 92 -0.84 12.30 13.94
C THR A 92 -0.46 13.17 12.75
N LEU A 93 -1.39 14.03 12.35
CA LEU A 93 -1.14 15.04 11.31
C LEU A 93 -0.50 16.29 11.91
N LYS A 94 -0.34 17.35 11.11
CA LYS A 94 0.16 18.64 11.59
C LYS A 94 -0.64 19.12 12.81
N GLU A 95 0.03 19.88 13.67
CA GLU A 95 -0.55 20.44 14.88
C GLU A 95 -1.92 21.10 14.59
N GLY A 96 -2.93 20.74 15.38
CA GLY A 96 -4.31 21.22 15.24
C GLY A 96 -5.21 20.41 14.30
N MET A 97 -4.71 19.38 13.62
CA MET A 97 -5.54 18.43 12.87
C MET A 97 -5.89 17.20 13.73
N PRO A 98 -7.10 16.62 13.59
CA PRO A 98 -7.40 15.34 14.21
C PRO A 98 -6.49 14.24 13.67
N PRO A 99 -6.20 13.19 14.47
CA PRO A 99 -5.47 12.04 13.98
C PRO A 99 -6.25 11.34 12.87
N ALA A 100 -5.53 10.80 11.88
CA ALA A 100 -6.09 10.05 10.76
C ALA A 100 -5.90 8.55 11.01
N LYS A 101 -6.87 7.74 10.58
CA LYS A 101 -6.68 6.28 10.55
C LYS A 101 -5.86 5.90 9.34
N GLU A 102 -4.92 4.99 9.50
CA GLU A 102 -4.00 4.53 8.46
C GLU A 102 -4.20 3.04 8.23
N LEU A 103 -4.47 2.63 6.98
CA LEU A 103 -4.31 1.23 6.58
C LEU A 103 -2.85 1.01 6.21
N VAL A 104 -2.16 0.17 6.97
CA VAL A 104 -0.80 -0.27 6.64
C VAL A 104 -0.87 -1.60 5.93
N ILE A 105 -0.18 -1.72 4.81
CA ILE A 105 -0.04 -2.96 4.05
C ILE A 105 1.46 -3.22 3.89
N ASP A 106 1.92 -4.34 4.42
CA ASP A 106 3.28 -4.86 4.24
C ASP A 106 3.21 -6.07 3.31
N LEU A 107 4.04 -6.12 2.27
CA LEU A 107 3.97 -7.18 1.28
C LEU A 107 5.29 -7.40 0.53
N VAL A 108 5.39 -8.57 -0.09
CA VAL A 108 6.19 -8.78 -1.29
C VAL A 108 5.29 -8.59 -2.52
N LEU A 109 5.68 -7.72 -3.45
CA LEU A 109 4.82 -7.38 -4.58
C LEU A 109 4.79 -8.50 -5.62
N SER A 110 3.64 -9.13 -5.75
CA SER A 110 3.32 -10.15 -6.75
C SER A 110 2.01 -9.83 -7.46
N LYS A 111 1.55 -10.68 -8.38
CA LYS A 111 0.22 -10.50 -8.99
C LYS A 111 -0.89 -10.71 -7.94
N GLU A 112 -0.69 -11.66 -7.05
CA GLU A 112 -1.61 -12.14 -6.04
C GLU A 112 -1.72 -11.13 -4.89
N SER A 113 -0.58 -10.75 -4.27
CA SER A 113 -0.56 -9.74 -3.19
C SER A 113 -1.02 -8.37 -3.68
N LYS A 114 -0.71 -8.02 -4.94
CA LYS A 114 -1.29 -6.84 -5.59
C LYS A 114 -2.81 -6.87 -5.58
N SER A 115 -3.43 -8.01 -5.90
CA SER A 115 -4.88 -8.11 -6.03
C SER A 115 -5.54 -7.93 -4.66
N ILE A 116 -5.02 -8.63 -3.65
CA ILE A 116 -5.47 -8.49 -2.25
C ILE A 116 -5.32 -7.05 -1.78
N ALA A 117 -4.12 -6.46 -1.94
CA ALA A 117 -3.86 -5.09 -1.50
C ALA A 117 -4.79 -4.10 -2.21
N SER A 118 -5.03 -4.27 -3.52
CA SER A 118 -5.96 -3.43 -4.26
C SER A 118 -7.39 -3.51 -3.69
N ASN A 119 -7.87 -4.72 -3.36
CA ASN A 119 -9.19 -4.91 -2.78
C ASN A 119 -9.29 -4.29 -1.38
N LEU A 120 -8.31 -4.53 -0.51
CA LEU A 120 -8.25 -3.93 0.83
C LEU A 120 -8.25 -2.40 0.77
N ILE A 121 -7.45 -1.81 -0.12
CA ILE A 121 -7.41 -0.36 -0.32
C ILE A 121 -8.76 0.14 -0.80
N GLU A 122 -9.39 -0.54 -1.74
CA GLU A 122 -10.69 -0.14 -2.27
C GLU A 122 -11.77 -0.15 -1.18
N LEU A 123 -11.87 -1.24 -0.41
CA LEU A 123 -12.78 -1.35 0.74
C LEU A 123 -12.49 -0.26 1.79
N TRP A 124 -11.21 0.01 2.05
CA TRP A 124 -10.80 1.06 2.98
C TRP A 124 -11.22 2.46 2.54
N LEU A 125 -11.05 2.77 1.25
CA LEU A 125 -11.45 4.04 0.66
C LEU A 125 -12.97 4.15 0.44
N ALA A 126 -13.69 3.03 0.43
CA ALA A 126 -15.15 3.01 0.39
C ALA A 126 -15.79 3.08 1.79
N ASP A 127 -14.99 3.08 2.87
CA ASP A 127 -15.46 2.92 4.25
C ASP A 127 -16.27 1.62 4.46
N GLN A 128 -15.80 0.54 3.85
CA GLN A 128 -16.41 -0.79 3.87
C GLN A 128 -15.50 -1.87 4.46
N LEU A 129 -14.27 -1.50 4.82
CA LEU A 129 -13.34 -2.41 5.47
C LEU A 129 -13.57 -2.43 6.98
N ASP A 130 -13.99 -3.58 7.50
CA ASP A 130 -13.98 -3.87 8.94
C ASP A 130 -12.56 -4.28 9.35
N PRO A 131 -11.88 -3.53 10.24
CA PRO A 131 -10.54 -3.89 10.71
C PRO A 131 -10.47 -5.28 11.37
N GLN A 132 -11.56 -5.79 11.96
CA GLN A 132 -11.58 -7.13 12.54
C GLN A 132 -11.58 -8.26 11.50
N LEU A 133 -11.87 -7.94 10.24
CA LEU A 133 -11.93 -8.90 9.14
C LEU A 133 -10.70 -8.84 8.24
N ILE A 134 -9.70 -8.02 8.53
CA ILE A 134 -8.51 -7.91 7.67
C ILE A 134 -7.87 -9.27 7.44
N ASP A 135 -7.63 -10.06 8.49
CA ASP A 135 -7.02 -11.38 8.38
C ASP A 135 -7.82 -12.36 7.49
N SER A 136 -9.15 -12.21 7.41
CA SER A 136 -9.98 -13.06 6.54
C SER A 136 -9.90 -12.69 5.05
N TYR A 137 -9.56 -11.43 4.73
CA TYR A 137 -9.24 -11.01 3.37
C TYR A 137 -7.84 -11.41 2.91
N LEU A 138 -6.96 -11.79 3.84
CA LEU A 138 -5.60 -12.25 3.57
C LEU A 138 -5.51 -13.78 3.40
N SER A 139 -6.57 -14.53 3.73
CA SER A 139 -6.55 -15.99 3.70
C SER A 139 -6.63 -16.57 2.28
N GLU A 140 -6.13 -17.80 2.10
CA GLU A 140 -6.12 -18.49 0.80
C GLU A 140 -7.52 -18.73 0.22
N GLU A 141 -8.56 -18.85 1.04
CA GLU A 141 -9.94 -19.02 0.56
C GLU A 141 -10.50 -17.77 -0.13
N SER A 142 -10.09 -16.58 0.29
CA SER A 142 -10.47 -15.33 -0.39
C SER A 142 -9.66 -15.11 -1.68
N LEU A 143 -8.51 -15.77 -1.82
CA LEU A 143 -7.64 -15.73 -3.01
C LEU A 143 -8.16 -16.55 -4.21
N GLU A 144 -8.87 -17.65 -3.98
CA GLU A 144 -9.45 -18.49 -5.06
C GLU A 144 -10.67 -17.86 -5.76
N SER A 145 -11.19 -16.76 -5.21
CA SER A 145 -12.43 -16.11 -5.68
C SER A 145 -12.20 -14.91 -6.61
N ILE A 146 -10.95 -14.56 -6.90
CA ILE A 146 -10.58 -13.40 -7.73
C ILE A 146 -10.56 -13.83 -9.20
N PRO A 147 -11.43 -13.29 -10.09
CA PRO A 147 -11.39 -13.61 -11.51
C PRO A 147 -10.11 -13.07 -12.17
N ASP A 148 -9.56 -13.85 -13.11
CA ASP A 148 -8.39 -13.52 -13.94
C ASP A 148 -8.46 -12.15 -14.65
#